data_AF-A0A835E6T4-F1
#
_entry.id   AF-A0A835E6T4-F1
#
_cell.length_a   1.000
_cell.length_b   1.000
_cell.length_c   1.000
_cell.angle_alpha   90.00
_cell.angle_beta   90.00
_cell.angle_gamma   90.00
#
_symmetry.space_group_name_H-M   'P 1'
#
loop_
_entity.id
_entity.type
_entity.pdbx_description
1 polymer ?
#
loop_
_entity_poly.entity_id
_entity_poly.type
_entity_poly.pdbx_seq_one_letter_code
_entity_poly.pdbx_strand_id
1 'polypeptide(L)'
;MYGIPSAVRPPLPSHSACFASSSVPRARAASAHYCTSLKQARPSTVAAAVTGRAAAPLLAAALFLADAPPGLPSAVPPAFAQPVSEGAALFRKACIGCHDMGGNILQPGATLFLKDLERNGVATEAELYNITYYGKGRMPGFGEKCTPRGQCTFGPRLSEDDIKLLASFVKSQAENGWPKIEGDGD
;
A
#
# COMPACT_ATOMS: atom_id res chain seq x y z
N MET A 1 47.34 48.26 -3.74
CA MET A 1 46.18 48.82 -3.01
C MET A 1 44.94 48.23 -3.67
N TYR A 2 44.24 47.21 -3.17
CA TYR A 2 43.85 46.88 -1.80
C TYR A 2 43.83 45.35 -1.62
N GLY A 3 44.50 44.84 -0.58
CA GLY A 3 44.45 43.42 -0.20
C GLY A 3 43.23 43.16 0.69
N ILE A 4 42.49 42.11 0.40
CA ILE A 4 41.31 41.68 1.18
C ILE A 4 41.80 40.98 2.47
N PRO A 5 41.24 41.31 3.65
CA PRO A 5 41.64 40.69 4.91
C PRO A 5 41.15 39.24 5.04
N SER A 6 42.06 38.35 5.45
CA SER A 6 41.75 36.97 5.85
C SER A 6 40.89 36.96 7.11
N ALA A 7 39.67 36.44 7.00
CA ALA A 7 38.81 36.17 8.14
C ALA A 7 39.35 34.96 8.93
N VAL A 8 39.68 35.21 10.19
CA VAL A 8 40.14 34.24 11.18
C VAL A 8 39.00 33.26 11.51
N ARG A 9 39.28 31.97 11.41
CA ARG A 9 38.34 30.87 11.72
C ARG A 9 38.31 30.65 13.24
N PRO A 10 37.13 30.57 13.88
CA PRO A 10 37.04 30.31 15.33
C PRO A 10 37.39 28.84 15.65
N PRO A 11 37.90 28.55 16.87
CA PRO A 11 38.28 27.20 17.28
C PRO A 11 37.04 26.33 17.56
N LEU A 12 37.12 25.07 17.13
CA LEU A 12 36.13 24.02 17.43
C LEU A 12 36.23 23.57 18.90
N PRO A 13 35.11 23.26 19.57
CA PRO A 13 35.13 22.70 20.91
C PRO A 13 35.62 21.24 20.91
N SER A 14 36.54 20.97 21.84
CA SER A 14 37.07 19.65 22.17
C SER A 14 36.04 18.85 22.96
N HIS A 15 35.47 17.80 22.37
CA HIS A 15 34.69 16.82 23.10
C HIS A 15 35.56 15.63 23.49
N SER A 16 35.84 15.59 24.79
CA SER A 16 36.57 14.55 25.50
C SER A 16 35.85 13.20 25.41
N ALA A 17 36.62 12.16 25.11
CA ALA A 17 36.19 10.78 25.03
C ALA A 17 35.85 10.23 26.44
N CYS A 18 34.71 9.55 26.55
CA CYS A 18 34.44 8.61 27.64
C CYS A 18 34.25 7.23 27.03
N PHE A 19 35.29 6.41 27.16
CA PHE A 19 35.26 4.99 26.84
C PHE A 19 34.54 4.24 27.97
N ALA A 20 33.41 3.61 27.67
CA ALA A 20 32.84 2.56 28.49
C ALA A 20 32.90 1.25 27.69
N SER A 21 33.88 0.43 28.05
CA SER A 21 34.11 -0.90 27.52
C SER A 21 33.09 -1.85 28.13
N SER A 22 32.28 -2.51 27.31
CA SER A 22 31.45 -3.65 27.72
C SER A 22 31.60 -4.74 26.68
N SER A 23 32.59 -5.59 26.94
CA SER A 23 32.90 -6.83 26.26
C SER A 23 31.78 -7.86 26.45
N VAL A 24 31.08 -8.20 25.38
CA VAL A 24 30.17 -9.36 25.32
C VAL A 24 30.75 -10.39 24.34
N PRO A 25 30.86 -11.68 24.73
CA PRO A 25 31.55 -12.69 23.93
C PRO A 25 30.75 -13.14 22.69
N ARG A 26 31.52 -13.42 21.64
CA ARG A 26 31.12 -13.90 20.32
C ARG A 26 30.88 -15.42 20.34
N ALA A 27 29.63 -15.85 20.17
CA ALA A 27 29.33 -17.24 19.85
C ALA A 27 29.35 -17.44 18.31
N ARG A 28 30.25 -18.30 17.84
CA ARG A 28 30.28 -18.86 16.49
C ARG A 28 29.35 -20.07 16.46
N ALA A 29 28.40 -20.10 15.53
CA ALA A 29 27.81 -21.34 15.04
C ALA A 29 27.79 -21.28 13.51
N ALA A 30 28.65 -22.10 12.91
CA ALA A 30 28.58 -22.44 11.50
C ALA A 30 27.57 -23.59 11.36
N SER A 31 26.68 -23.52 10.37
CA SER A 31 26.11 -24.72 9.78
C SER A 31 25.80 -24.44 8.32
N ALA A 32 26.64 -25.04 7.47
CA ALA A 32 26.42 -25.21 6.06
C ALA A 32 25.48 -26.40 5.87
N HIS A 33 24.30 -26.21 5.30
CA HIS A 33 23.53 -27.31 4.72
C HIS A 33 22.76 -26.83 3.47
N TYR A 34 23.30 -27.27 2.35
CA TYR A 34 22.62 -27.95 1.25
C TYR A 34 21.62 -27.19 0.37
N CYS A 35 22.05 -27.01 -0.89
CA CYS A 35 21.22 -26.82 -2.06
C CYS A 35 20.30 -28.03 -2.29
N THR A 36 19.01 -27.80 -2.52
CA THR A 36 18.25 -28.59 -3.51
C THR A 36 17.22 -27.73 -4.21
N SER A 37 17.39 -27.65 -5.53
CA SER A 37 16.46 -27.14 -6.52
C SER A 37 15.22 -28.03 -6.57
N LEU A 38 14.02 -27.45 -6.48
CA LEU A 38 12.79 -28.11 -6.88
C LEU A 38 12.19 -27.37 -8.07
N LYS A 39 12.66 -27.76 -9.26
CA LYS A 39 11.91 -27.62 -10.51
C LYS A 39 10.64 -28.46 -10.38
N GLN A 40 9.48 -27.84 -10.50
CA GLN A 40 8.24 -28.57 -10.77
C GLN A 40 7.67 -28.11 -12.11
N ALA A 41 8.14 -28.76 -13.16
CA ALA A 41 7.46 -28.81 -14.44
C ALA A 41 6.33 -29.85 -14.33
N ARG A 42 5.11 -29.48 -14.70
CA ARG A 42 4.03 -30.43 -15.01
C ARG A 42 3.73 -30.32 -16.50
N PRO A 43 4.04 -31.36 -17.31
CA PRO A 43 3.37 -31.58 -18.58
C PRO A 43 2.20 -32.53 -18.35
N SER A 44 1.03 -32.21 -18.90
CA SER A 44 0.03 -33.21 -19.25
C SER A 44 -0.78 -32.68 -20.42
N THR A 45 -0.34 -33.10 -21.60
CA THR A 45 -1.16 -33.38 -22.77
C THR A 45 -2.35 -34.27 -22.40
N VAL A 46 -3.56 -34.05 -22.92
CA VAL A 46 -4.14 -34.76 -24.08
C VAL A 46 -5.64 -34.48 -24.24
N ALA A 47 -6.08 -34.57 -25.51
CA ALA A 47 -7.41 -34.92 -26.03
C ALA A 47 -8.56 -33.91 -25.80
N ALA A 48 -9.07 -33.19 -26.81
CA ALA A 48 -9.78 -33.65 -28.01
C ALA A 48 -11.05 -34.47 -27.68
N ALA A 49 -12.23 -33.90 -27.97
CA ALA A 49 -13.24 -34.49 -28.85
C ALA A 49 -14.59 -33.76 -28.78
N VAL A 50 -15.08 -33.40 -29.98
CA VAL A 50 -16.47 -33.55 -30.45
C VAL A 50 -17.57 -32.78 -29.72
N THR A 51 -17.92 -31.62 -30.27
CA THR A 51 -19.24 -31.00 -30.16
C THR A 51 -20.20 -31.67 -31.15
N GLY A 52 -20.87 -32.73 -30.70
CA GLY A 52 -22.04 -33.28 -31.37
C GLY A 52 -23.27 -32.42 -31.07
N ARG A 53 -23.73 -31.66 -32.07
CA ARG A 53 -24.97 -30.88 -32.02
C ARG A 53 -26.11 -31.79 -32.49
N ALA A 54 -26.92 -32.30 -31.57
CA ALA A 54 -28.14 -33.03 -31.88
C ALA A 54 -29.36 -32.20 -31.43
N ALA A 55 -30.29 -32.03 -32.35
CA ALA A 55 -31.53 -31.30 -32.18
C ALA A 55 -32.53 -32.06 -31.28
N ALA A 56 -33.39 -31.30 -30.61
CA ALA A 56 -34.66 -31.71 -29.99
C ALA A 56 -35.60 -32.38 -31.02
N PRO A 57 -36.81 -32.91 -30.69
CA PRO A 57 -37.57 -32.84 -29.43
C PRO A 57 -38.24 -34.19 -29.03
N LEU A 58 -39.04 -34.21 -27.95
CA LEU A 58 -40.43 -34.71 -27.91
C LEU A 58 -40.94 -34.93 -26.48
N LEU A 59 -42.23 -34.66 -26.33
CA LEU A 59 -43.02 -34.50 -25.11
C LEU A 59 -43.11 -35.77 -24.25
N ALA A 60 -43.16 -35.60 -22.93
CA ALA A 60 -44.06 -36.37 -22.07
C ALA A 60 -44.44 -35.55 -20.84
N ALA A 61 -45.71 -35.14 -20.80
CA ALA A 61 -46.36 -34.60 -19.61
C ALA A 61 -46.59 -35.73 -18.60
N ALA A 62 -46.18 -35.53 -17.35
CA ALA A 62 -46.62 -36.33 -16.22
C ALA A 62 -46.95 -35.37 -15.06
N LEU A 63 -48.25 -35.21 -14.83
CA LEU A 63 -48.82 -34.53 -13.68
C LEU A 63 -48.55 -35.40 -12.43
N PHE A 64 -47.74 -34.89 -11.50
CA PHE A 64 -47.75 -35.35 -10.12
C PHE A 64 -48.16 -34.18 -9.23
N LEU A 65 -49.37 -34.29 -8.69
CA LEU A 65 -49.85 -33.51 -7.55
C LEU A 65 -49.30 -34.17 -6.28
N ALA A 66 -48.42 -33.48 -5.54
CA ALA A 66 -48.10 -33.82 -4.15
C ALA A 66 -47.43 -32.63 -3.44
N ASP A 67 -48.25 -31.90 -2.70
CA ASP A 67 -48.05 -31.35 -1.35
C ASP A 67 -46.61 -31.11 -0.83
N ALA A 68 -46.24 -29.83 -0.68
CA ALA A 68 -45.23 -29.37 0.28
C ALA A 68 -45.48 -27.88 0.64
N PRO A 69 -45.46 -27.49 1.93
CA PRO A 69 -45.61 -26.09 2.33
C PRO A 69 -44.40 -25.28 1.85
N PRO A 70 -44.58 -24.03 1.39
CA PRO A 70 -43.47 -23.20 0.94
C PRO A 70 -42.60 -22.83 2.15
N GLY A 71 -41.53 -23.58 2.33
CA GLY A 71 -40.41 -23.20 3.18
C GLY A 71 -39.88 -21.85 2.70
N LEU A 72 -39.84 -20.89 3.63
CA LEU A 72 -39.29 -19.56 3.41
C LEU A 72 -37.88 -19.69 2.82
N PRO A 73 -37.59 -19.15 1.62
CA PRO A 73 -36.21 -18.98 1.22
C PRO A 73 -35.58 -18.01 2.21
N SER A 74 -34.66 -18.49 3.03
CA SER A 74 -33.78 -17.66 3.83
C SER A 74 -32.97 -16.81 2.85
N ALA A 75 -33.50 -15.62 2.54
CA ALA A 75 -32.84 -14.62 1.73
C ALA A 75 -31.65 -14.10 2.54
N VAL A 76 -30.51 -14.79 2.41
CA VAL A 76 -29.23 -14.22 2.81
C VAL A 76 -29.06 -12.99 1.91
N PRO A 77 -29.11 -11.75 2.46
CA PRO A 77 -28.86 -10.60 1.62
C PRO A 77 -27.46 -10.79 1.01
N PRO A 78 -27.28 -10.55 -0.30
CA PRO A 78 -25.95 -10.52 -0.87
C PRO A 78 -25.16 -9.51 -0.03
N ALA A 79 -24.08 -9.98 0.58
CA ALA A 79 -23.09 -9.09 1.18
C ALA A 79 -22.57 -8.21 0.04
N PHE A 80 -23.08 -7.00 -0.07
CA PHE A 80 -22.61 -6.02 -1.02
C PHE A 80 -21.23 -5.58 -0.54
N ALA A 81 -20.20 -6.29 -1.01
CA ALA A 81 -18.85 -5.75 -1.00
C ALA A 81 -18.91 -4.43 -1.79
N GLN A 82 -18.84 -3.31 -1.09
CA GLN A 82 -18.84 -2.00 -1.73
C GLN A 82 -17.62 -1.96 -2.67
N PRO A 83 -17.77 -1.45 -3.91
CA PRO A 83 -16.64 -1.32 -4.80
C PRO A 83 -15.58 -0.46 -4.09
N VAL A 84 -14.41 -1.06 -3.82
CA VAL A 84 -13.27 -0.33 -3.29
C VAL A 84 -12.95 0.81 -4.26
N SER A 85 -12.94 2.04 -3.76
CA SER A 85 -12.60 3.18 -4.61
C SER A 85 -11.22 2.97 -5.22
N GLU A 86 -11.03 3.43 -6.45
CA GLU A 86 -9.73 3.30 -7.14
C GLU A 86 -8.60 3.95 -6.31
N GLY A 87 -8.89 5.08 -5.65
CA GLY A 87 -7.98 5.72 -4.69
C GLY A 87 -7.62 4.82 -3.51
N ALA A 88 -8.57 4.04 -2.96
CA ALA A 88 -8.29 3.08 -1.91
C ALA A 88 -7.37 1.95 -2.40
N ALA A 89 -7.57 1.45 -3.61
CA ALA A 89 -6.72 0.42 -4.20
C ALA A 89 -5.27 0.92 -4.42
N LEU A 90 -5.12 2.15 -4.94
CA LEU A 90 -3.81 2.79 -5.08
C LEU A 90 -3.15 3.03 -3.72
N PHE A 91 -3.91 3.50 -2.73
CA PHE A 91 -3.38 3.77 -1.39
C PHE A 91 -2.87 2.49 -0.72
N ARG A 92 -3.63 1.38 -0.81
CA ARG A 92 -3.18 0.07 -0.33
C ARG A 92 -1.89 -0.40 -1.00
N LYS A 93 -1.72 -0.12 -2.29
CA LYS A 93 -0.53 -0.54 -3.03
C LYS A 93 0.72 0.29 -2.70
N ALA A 94 0.57 1.60 -2.49
CA ALA A 94 1.70 2.53 -2.46
C ALA A 94 1.97 3.15 -1.07
N CYS A 95 0.97 3.27 -0.20
CA CYS A 95 1.02 4.15 0.97
C CYS A 95 0.92 3.38 2.30
N ILE A 96 0.20 2.26 2.32
CA ILE A 96 -0.12 1.51 3.55
C ILE A 96 1.11 1.08 4.34
N GLY A 97 2.23 0.82 3.66
CA GLY A 97 3.48 0.43 4.32
C GLY A 97 3.99 1.44 5.34
N CYS A 98 3.61 2.72 5.21
CA CYS A 98 3.94 3.76 6.19
C CYS A 98 2.70 4.38 6.85
N HIS A 99 1.57 4.42 6.16
CA HIS A 99 0.36 5.15 6.53
C HIS A 99 -0.85 4.23 6.72
N ASP A 100 -0.62 3.06 7.29
CA ASP A 100 -1.69 2.13 7.61
C ASP A 100 -2.76 2.79 8.51
N MET A 101 -4.03 2.59 8.15
CA MET A 101 -5.20 3.21 8.79
C MET A 101 -5.07 4.73 9.05
N GLY A 102 -4.33 5.45 8.19
CA GLY A 102 -4.10 6.89 8.33
C GLY A 102 -2.98 7.27 9.31
N GLY A 103 -2.27 6.29 9.89
CA GLY A 103 -1.15 6.50 10.79
C GLY A 103 0.12 7.05 10.11
N ASN A 104 1.23 7.03 10.85
CA ASN A 104 2.57 7.24 10.30
C ASN A 104 3.60 6.52 11.19
N ILE A 105 4.14 5.40 10.70
CA ILE A 105 5.09 4.58 11.47
C ILE A 105 6.48 5.23 11.60
N LEU A 106 6.80 6.21 10.76
CA LEU A 106 8.14 6.81 10.68
C LEU A 106 8.26 8.10 11.50
N GLN A 107 7.17 8.87 11.60
CA GLN A 107 7.19 10.19 12.24
C GLN A 107 5.89 10.43 13.03
N PRO A 108 5.94 10.33 14.38
CA PRO A 108 4.83 10.74 15.24
C PRO A 108 4.41 12.18 14.98
N GLY A 109 3.11 12.44 14.98
CA GLY A 109 2.55 13.78 14.76
C GLY A 109 2.53 14.25 13.30
N ALA A 110 2.88 13.37 12.35
CA ALA A 110 2.69 13.56 10.91
C ALA A 110 1.81 12.45 10.32
N THR A 111 0.75 12.09 11.04
CA THR A 111 -0.26 11.14 10.53
C THR A 111 -1.14 11.81 9.46
N LEU A 112 -1.95 11.00 8.78
CA LEU A 112 -2.95 11.47 7.82
C LEU A 112 -4.31 11.77 8.49
N PHE A 113 -4.38 11.83 9.82
CA PHE A 113 -5.57 12.31 10.52
C PHE A 113 -5.70 13.83 10.39
N LEU A 114 -6.93 14.33 10.29
CA LEU A 114 -7.22 15.74 10.03
C LEU A 114 -6.48 16.69 11.00
N LYS A 115 -6.47 16.37 12.30
CA LYS A 115 -5.76 17.15 13.33
C LYS A 115 -4.26 17.31 13.06
N ASP A 116 -3.60 16.28 12.53
CA ASP A 116 -2.18 16.33 12.21
C ASP A 116 -1.95 17.07 10.89
N LEU A 117 -2.81 16.87 9.89
CA LEU A 117 -2.73 17.59 8.63
C LEU A 117 -2.91 19.11 8.84
N GLU A 118 -3.88 19.52 9.64
CA GLU A 118 -4.12 20.93 9.99
C GLU A 118 -2.96 21.54 10.76
N ARG A 119 -2.47 20.84 11.79
CA ARG A 119 -1.32 21.29 12.59
C ARG A 119 -0.06 21.48 11.74
N ASN A 120 0.10 20.66 10.71
CA ASN A 120 1.24 20.72 9.80
C ASN A 120 0.99 21.62 8.57
N GLY A 121 -0.19 22.24 8.45
CA GLY A 121 -0.55 23.16 7.36
C GLY A 121 -0.78 22.48 6.01
N VAL A 122 -1.13 21.20 5.99
CA VAL A 122 -1.20 20.35 4.78
C VAL A 122 -2.55 19.65 4.61
N ALA A 123 -3.60 20.19 5.22
CA ALA A 123 -4.96 19.64 5.16
C ALA A 123 -5.68 19.88 3.82
N THR A 124 -5.10 20.68 2.92
CA THR A 124 -5.69 20.91 1.61
C THR A 124 -5.28 19.80 0.63
N GLU A 125 -6.16 19.51 -0.33
CA GLU A 125 -5.90 18.51 -1.37
C GLU A 125 -4.68 18.87 -2.23
N ALA A 126 -4.48 20.16 -2.50
CA ALA A 126 -3.30 20.65 -3.23
C ALA A 126 -1.99 20.37 -2.46
N GLU A 127 -1.98 20.55 -1.13
CA GLU A 127 -0.80 20.26 -0.32
C GLU A 127 -0.54 18.75 -0.20
N LEU A 128 -1.59 17.94 -0.05
CA LEU A 128 -1.49 16.49 -0.08
C LEU A 128 -0.93 15.97 -1.41
N TYR A 129 -1.41 16.53 -2.52
CA TYR A 129 -0.86 16.27 -3.85
C TYR A 129 0.62 16.67 -3.92
N ASN A 130 0.99 17.88 -3.49
CA ASN A 130 2.37 18.38 -3.53
C ASN A 130 3.34 17.48 -2.75
N ILE A 131 2.95 17.08 -1.53
CA ILE A 131 3.76 16.20 -0.68
C ILE A 131 3.87 14.80 -1.28
N THR A 132 2.78 14.27 -1.82
CA THR A 132 2.80 12.96 -2.48
C THR A 132 3.66 13.00 -3.75
N TYR A 133 3.63 14.11 -4.48
CA TYR A 133 4.39 14.29 -5.71
C TYR A 133 5.90 14.42 -5.44
N TYR A 134 6.29 15.38 -4.60
CA TYR A 134 7.70 15.75 -4.40
C TYR A 134 8.37 15.08 -3.20
N GLY A 135 7.59 14.50 -2.30
CA GLY A 135 8.06 13.98 -1.02
C GLY A 135 8.24 15.07 0.02
N LYS A 136 8.37 14.68 1.29
CA LYS A 136 8.67 15.59 2.40
C LYS A 136 9.43 14.85 3.49
N GLY A 137 10.64 15.33 3.79
CA GLY A 137 11.50 14.72 4.81
C GLY A 137 11.83 13.26 4.47
N ARG A 138 11.33 12.33 5.29
CA ARG A 138 11.55 10.88 5.11
C ARG A 138 10.54 10.21 4.16
N MET A 139 9.46 10.90 3.80
CA MET A 139 8.49 10.39 2.84
C MET A 139 9.00 10.62 1.41
N PRO A 140 9.18 9.56 0.59
CA PRO A 140 9.63 9.72 -0.77
C PRO A 140 8.53 10.35 -1.66
N GLY A 141 8.91 11.14 -2.65
CA GLY A 141 8.00 11.63 -3.68
C GLY A 141 7.71 10.58 -4.77
N PHE A 142 6.48 10.54 -5.26
CA PHE A 142 5.99 9.56 -6.24
C PHE A 142 5.80 10.12 -7.64
N GLY A 143 5.84 11.44 -7.82
CA GLY A 143 5.60 12.11 -9.11
C GLY A 143 6.65 11.77 -10.16
N GLU A 144 6.24 11.74 -11.43
CA GLU A 144 7.14 11.45 -12.55
C GLU A 144 8.34 12.39 -12.61
N LYS A 145 8.14 13.68 -12.27
CA LYS A 145 9.17 14.72 -12.30
C LYS A 145 9.82 14.97 -10.94
N CYS A 146 9.57 14.15 -9.92
CA CYS A 146 10.25 14.29 -8.63
C CYS A 146 11.77 14.11 -8.81
N THR A 147 12.53 15.06 -8.24
CA THR A 147 13.99 15.16 -8.32
C THR A 147 14.54 15.90 -7.09
N PRO A 148 15.79 15.64 -6.65
CA PRO A 148 16.74 14.59 -7.05
C PRO A 148 16.27 13.15 -6.77
N ARG A 149 16.89 12.16 -7.42
CA ARG A 149 16.48 10.74 -7.34
C ARG A 149 16.34 10.21 -5.91
N GLY A 150 17.19 10.67 -4.99
CA GLY A 150 17.24 10.22 -3.60
C GLY A 150 16.07 10.68 -2.72
N GLN A 151 15.33 11.72 -3.11
CA GLN A 151 14.12 12.14 -2.38
C GLN A 151 12.85 11.45 -2.88
N CYS A 152 12.95 10.64 -3.94
CA CYS A 152 11.81 10.08 -4.64
C CYS A 152 11.79 8.56 -4.50
N THR A 153 10.61 7.96 -4.67
CA THR A 153 10.40 6.52 -4.54
C THR A 153 11.32 5.74 -5.46
N PHE A 154 11.93 4.67 -4.96
CA PHE A 154 12.76 3.78 -5.77
C PHE A 154 11.93 2.91 -6.72
N GLY A 155 10.63 2.72 -6.42
CA GLY A 155 9.70 2.02 -7.27
C GLY A 155 9.21 2.85 -8.48
N PRO A 156 8.21 2.33 -9.21
CA PRO A 156 7.55 3.06 -10.28
C PRO A 156 6.99 4.40 -9.79
N ARG A 157 7.07 5.41 -10.65
CA ARG A 157 6.40 6.70 -10.43
C ARG A 157 4.91 6.56 -10.72
N LEU A 158 4.11 7.42 -10.10
CA LEU A 158 2.68 7.51 -10.32
C LEU A 158 2.39 8.66 -11.27
N SER A 159 1.32 8.50 -12.06
CA SER A 159 0.85 9.57 -12.94
C SER A 159 0.28 10.73 -12.12
N GLU A 160 0.16 11.90 -12.74
CA GLU A 160 -0.45 13.07 -12.10
C GLU A 160 -1.88 12.80 -11.62
N ASP A 161 -2.65 12.04 -12.41
CA ASP A 161 -4.05 11.76 -12.09
C ASP A 161 -4.18 10.72 -10.97
N ASP A 162 -3.28 9.72 -10.90
CA ASP A 162 -3.19 8.82 -9.75
C ASP A 162 -2.87 9.57 -8.45
N ILE A 163 -1.97 10.56 -8.51
CA ILE A 163 -1.58 11.36 -7.33
C ILE A 163 -2.72 12.28 -6.91
N LYS A 164 -3.46 12.88 -7.84
CA LYS A 164 -4.68 13.63 -7.52
C LYS A 164 -5.71 12.73 -6.86
N LEU A 165 -5.96 11.55 -7.42
CA LEU A 165 -6.90 10.58 -6.87
C LEU A 165 -6.52 10.16 -5.45
N LEU A 166 -5.23 9.94 -5.18
CA LEU A 166 -4.70 9.69 -3.84
C LEU A 166 -4.91 10.88 -2.90
N ALA A 167 -4.66 12.11 -3.35
CA ALA A 167 -4.85 13.31 -2.55
C ALA A 167 -6.33 13.51 -2.16
N SER A 168 -7.25 13.36 -3.11
CA SER A 168 -8.69 13.41 -2.85
C SER A 168 -9.11 12.28 -1.88
N PHE A 169 -8.59 11.07 -2.07
CA PHE A 169 -8.86 9.93 -1.19
C PHE A 169 -8.38 10.19 0.25
N VAL A 170 -7.13 10.62 0.44
CA VAL A 170 -6.57 10.91 1.77
C VAL A 170 -7.35 12.02 2.45
N LYS A 171 -7.72 13.08 1.72
CA LYS A 171 -8.56 14.15 2.28
C LYS A 171 -9.91 13.63 2.75
N SER A 172 -10.61 12.87 1.90
CA SER A 172 -11.88 12.23 2.25
C SER A 172 -11.74 11.33 3.48
N GLN A 173 -10.70 10.50 3.55
CA GLN A 173 -10.49 9.62 4.71
C GLN A 173 -10.19 10.42 5.98
N ALA A 174 -9.40 11.49 5.89
CA ALA A 174 -9.10 12.36 7.04
C ALA A 174 -10.37 13.05 7.58
N GLU A 175 -11.24 13.55 6.71
CA GLU A 175 -12.52 14.19 7.07
C GLU A 175 -13.50 13.19 7.69
N ASN A 176 -13.44 11.92 7.28
CA ASN A 176 -14.30 10.85 7.79
C ASN A 176 -13.69 10.06 8.97
N GLY A 177 -12.50 10.46 9.46
CA GLY A 177 -11.86 9.83 10.61
C GLY A 177 -11.29 8.43 10.34
N TRP A 178 -10.90 8.14 9.10
CA TRP A 178 -10.30 6.87 8.66
C TRP A 178 -11.16 5.63 9.02
N PRO A 179 -12.38 5.50 8.45
CA PRO A 179 -13.18 4.30 8.62
C PRO A 179 -12.45 3.07 8.05
N LYS A 180 -12.72 1.90 8.62
CA LYS A 180 -12.18 0.63 8.11
C LYS A 180 -12.62 0.47 6.65
N ILE A 181 -11.66 0.27 5.75
CA ILE A 181 -11.94 0.05 4.33
C ILE A 181 -12.39 -1.41 4.22
N GLU A 182 -13.69 -1.65 4.07
CA GLU A 182 -14.21 -3.00 3.88
C GLU A 182 -13.62 -3.61 2.58
N GLY A 183 -13.05 -4.81 2.67
CA GLY A 183 -12.31 -5.46 1.57
C GLY A 183 -11.06 -6.20 2.02
N ASP A 184 -10.60 -5.98 3.25
CA ASP A 184 -9.59 -6.80 3.93
C ASP A 184 -10.25 -8.09 4.42
N GLY A 185 -10.54 -9.01 3.50
CA GLY A 185 -11.03 -10.35 3.83
C GLY A 185 -9.94 -11.17 4.50
N ASP A 186 -10.25 -11.67 5.69
CA ASP A 186 -9.54 -12.79 6.33
C ASP A 186 -9.71 -14.09 5.53
#